data_AF-A0A2S8GGX7-F1
#
_entry.id   AF-A0A2S8GGX7-F1
#
_cell.length_a   1.000
_cell.length_b   1.000
_cell.length_c   1.000
_cell.angle_alpha   90.00
_cell.angle_beta   90.00
_cell.angle_gamma   90.00
#
_symmetry.space_group_name_H-M   'P 1'
#
loop_
_entity.id
_entity.type
_entity.pdbx_description
1 polymer ?
#
loop_
_entity_poly.entity_id
_entity_poly.type
_entity_poly.pdbx_seq_one_letter_code
_entity_poly.pdbx_strand_id
1 'polypeptide(L)'
;MVKDLLAAIFRKRPGVRKASPWNLREAATLAAFLTTLGLIEWVGRTSQTELKDFACAIVLATAVRLVFSRYFCRRVRWASSLSRQVRRLWNRFTAAIRYDWGLDLRRSPPIAHGLPRLFLLAPLLAAVGLAAAVSFTLATGVTLRETVPVVSYLVYLAPTAAIWGALVVLVFGAAFSPGFVLFDALLVYGKRPERESFRWSVAFASIVAGAILALTLLAPAWIATIIWGVTLLLSLAANWLTPAWRPDCLWRKGSSDVRAMPMYLFLTVTDLLIGLVPAIPVAVALGGETIGFASHFESAPISVGLGRLAIWYGTFAYLASTLLMESHYLLARLSDPSRPTPLALHFAGVERPRQRRELRQLARRNGWKVRFAPSEPDRLDVRLQMADSTSPAGETNVICLHLDDLEAEETLARIRRRDQVQKRRVLVKGIELIFRRAAARKQRDGSGYWLAPHYWFFPGLTRDVVSSDDANSLDVIPPLYRDVMPRAARHHFFEICQALGIDLIFVEDGVDFYAVRRVLRVMFERYDIDGGKRPLEEVHFSGLPKVRVLIHEFAIDQSPRKTKYPEPSYQYLGRAKILHIYRDRGDDEEQSPTPETPELLLSPVGSY
;
A
#
# COMPACT_ATOMS: atom_id res chain seq x y z
N MET A 1 18.44 45.71 -10.31
CA MET A 1 17.75 46.75 -9.49
C MET A 1 16.98 46.18 -8.29
N VAL A 2 15.89 45.39 -8.43
CA VAL A 2 15.18 44.80 -7.26
C VAL A 2 16.00 43.71 -6.54
N LYS A 3 16.78 42.91 -7.29
CA LYS A 3 17.71 41.91 -6.71
C LYS A 3 18.85 42.57 -5.92
N ASP A 4 19.35 43.71 -6.39
CA ASP A 4 20.44 44.44 -5.72
C ASP A 4 19.94 45.24 -4.51
N LEU A 5 18.69 45.72 -4.55
CA LEU A 5 18.03 46.34 -3.41
C LEU A 5 17.76 45.32 -2.29
N LEU A 6 17.33 44.09 -2.66
CA LEU A 6 17.18 43.00 -1.69
C LEU A 6 18.54 42.51 -1.18
N ALA A 7 19.57 42.42 -2.02
CA ALA A 7 20.92 42.10 -1.58
C ALA A 7 21.53 43.19 -0.65
N ALA A 8 21.17 44.46 -0.84
CA ALA A 8 21.56 45.57 0.04
C ALA A 8 20.80 45.55 1.38
N ILE A 9 19.53 45.14 1.39
CA ILE A 9 18.74 44.97 2.62
C ILE A 9 19.24 43.75 3.43
N PHE A 10 19.77 42.71 2.77
CA PHE A 10 20.27 41.49 3.42
C PHE A 10 21.80 41.44 3.64
N ARG A 11 22.56 42.47 3.23
CA ARG A 11 23.98 42.61 3.61
C ARG A 11 24.10 42.89 5.11
N LYS A 12 24.24 41.81 5.88
CA LYS A 12 24.72 41.85 7.27
C LYS A 12 26.04 42.63 7.30
N ARG A 13 26.01 43.84 7.87
CA ARG A 13 27.24 44.51 8.33
C ARG A 13 27.95 43.58 9.34
N PRO A 14 29.22 43.21 9.15
CA PRO A 14 30.02 42.54 10.16
C PRO A 14 30.50 43.59 11.16
N GLY A 15 29.56 44.15 11.91
CA GLY A 15 29.82 45.01 13.06
C GLY A 15 29.56 44.19 14.31
N VAL A 16 30.61 43.95 15.08
CA VAL A 16 30.63 43.27 16.38
C VAL A 16 29.54 43.87 17.28
N ARG A 17 28.33 43.31 17.24
CA ARG A 17 27.33 43.52 18.28
C ARG A 17 27.81 42.70 19.47
N LYS A 18 28.50 43.38 20.39
CA LYS A 18 28.65 42.93 21.78
C LYS A 18 27.35 42.25 22.18
N ALA A 19 27.43 40.98 22.56
CA ALA A 19 26.30 40.22 23.04
C ALA A 19 25.65 41.04 24.15
N SER A 20 24.46 41.58 23.91
CA SER A 20 23.74 42.26 24.98
C SER A 20 23.57 41.23 26.10
N PRO A 21 23.79 41.63 27.37
CA PRO A 21 23.49 40.77 28.50
C PRO A 21 22.04 40.29 28.32
N TRP A 22 21.80 39.03 28.67
CA TRP A 22 20.50 38.38 28.60
C TRP A 22 19.36 39.38 28.73
N ASN A 23 18.49 39.45 27.71
CA ASN A 23 17.26 40.22 27.86
C ASN A 23 16.60 39.74 29.15
N LEU A 24 16.35 40.62 30.11
CA LEU A 24 15.73 40.29 31.41
C LEU A 24 14.52 39.35 31.26
N ARG A 25 13.79 39.49 30.14
CA ARG A 25 12.67 38.61 29.75
C ARG A 25 13.08 37.16 29.43
N GLU A 26 14.22 36.91 28.78
CA GLU A 26 14.74 35.55 28.51
C GLU A 26 15.25 34.88 29.78
N ALA A 27 15.91 35.64 30.65
CA ALA A 27 16.33 35.16 31.96
C ALA A 27 15.10 34.83 32.84
N ALA A 28 14.08 35.70 32.82
CA ALA A 28 12.83 35.46 33.54
C ALA A 28 12.06 34.23 33.02
N THR A 29 12.00 33.99 31.71
CA THR A 29 11.33 32.78 31.19
C THR A 29 12.10 31.50 31.50
N LEU A 30 13.44 31.53 31.43
CA LEU A 30 14.27 30.39 31.82
C LEU A 30 14.14 30.11 33.32
N ALA A 31 14.25 31.15 34.16
CA ALA A 31 14.07 31.04 35.60
C ALA A 31 12.68 30.49 35.92
N ALA A 32 11.61 31.04 35.34
CA ALA A 32 10.26 30.54 35.54
C ALA A 32 10.13 29.06 35.17
N PHE A 33 10.69 28.63 34.02
CA PHE A 33 10.66 27.23 33.60
C PHE A 33 11.43 26.31 34.56
N LEU A 34 12.64 26.70 34.98
CA LEU A 34 13.44 25.94 35.94
C LEU A 34 12.77 25.90 37.33
N THR A 35 12.15 26.99 37.76
CA THR A 35 11.34 27.04 38.98
C THR A 35 10.15 26.11 38.87
N THR A 36 9.45 26.07 37.74
CA THR A 36 8.35 25.10 37.51
C THR A 36 8.86 23.66 37.60
N LEU A 37 10.01 23.34 36.99
CA LEU A 37 10.61 21.99 37.09
C LEU A 37 11.00 21.65 38.54
N GLY A 38 11.62 22.58 39.26
CA GLY A 38 11.98 22.39 40.67
C GLY A 38 10.77 22.21 41.58
N LEU A 39 9.69 22.95 41.31
CA LEU A 39 8.41 22.79 42.01
C LEU A 39 7.78 21.43 41.72
N ILE A 40 7.78 20.97 40.47
CA ILE A 40 7.28 19.63 40.11
C ILE A 40 8.10 18.54 40.82
N GLU A 41 9.42 18.64 40.83
CA GLU A 41 10.31 17.69 41.51
C GLU A 41 10.06 17.67 43.02
N TRP A 42 9.97 18.84 43.65
CA TRP A 42 9.72 18.96 45.09
C TRP A 42 8.34 18.45 45.47
N VAL A 43 7.30 18.90 44.76
CA VAL A 43 5.93 18.46 44.97
C VAL A 43 5.85 16.96 44.77
N GLY A 44 6.36 16.39 43.68
CA GLY A 44 6.29 14.96 43.40
C GLY A 44 6.84 14.04 44.50
N ARG A 45 7.89 14.48 45.21
CA ARG A 45 8.51 13.69 46.30
C ARG A 45 7.66 13.58 47.56
N THR A 46 6.69 14.47 47.80
CA THR A 46 5.96 14.52 49.09
C THR A 46 4.78 13.55 49.22
N SER A 47 4.25 13.05 48.10
CA SER A 47 3.07 12.16 48.09
C SER A 47 2.95 11.51 46.71
N GLN A 48 2.74 10.19 46.68
CA GLN A 48 2.69 9.37 45.47
C GLN A 48 1.24 9.02 45.11
N THR A 49 0.51 9.99 44.55
CA THR A 49 -0.84 9.74 44.01
C THR A 49 -0.86 9.99 42.51
N GLU A 50 -1.52 9.14 41.73
CA GLU A 50 -1.56 9.31 40.27
C GLU A 50 -2.25 10.59 39.82
N LEU A 51 -3.26 11.06 40.55
CA LEU A 51 -3.93 12.34 40.24
C LEU A 51 -2.95 13.51 40.27
N LYS A 52 -2.02 13.47 41.23
CA LYS A 52 -0.95 14.46 41.33
C LYS A 52 0.09 14.28 40.23
N ASP A 53 0.47 13.05 39.91
CA ASP A 53 1.34 12.76 38.76
C ASP A 53 0.71 13.29 37.47
N PHE A 54 -0.59 13.10 37.27
CA PHE A 54 -1.33 13.60 36.12
C PHE A 54 -1.38 15.13 36.07
N ALA A 55 -1.68 15.78 37.20
CA ALA A 55 -1.64 17.24 37.29
C ALA A 55 -0.23 17.79 36.99
N CYS A 56 0.82 17.17 37.55
CA CYS A 56 2.21 17.54 37.29
C CYS A 56 2.59 17.32 35.82
N ALA A 57 2.12 16.24 35.19
CA ALA A 57 2.33 15.98 33.78
C ALA A 57 1.65 17.03 32.89
N ILE A 58 0.42 17.46 33.23
CA ILE A 58 -0.28 18.54 32.52
C ILE A 58 0.47 19.86 32.67
N VAL A 59 0.93 20.21 33.88
CA VAL A 59 1.72 21.42 34.12
C VAL A 59 3.03 21.36 33.33
N LEU A 60 3.72 20.23 33.34
CA LEU A 60 4.95 20.02 32.56
C LEU A 60 4.70 20.19 31.06
N ALA A 61 3.69 19.52 30.51
CA ALA A 61 3.31 19.62 29.10
C ALA A 61 2.91 21.05 28.71
N THR A 62 2.18 21.75 29.59
CA THR A 62 1.77 23.15 29.39
C THR A 62 2.97 24.09 29.43
N ALA A 63 3.88 23.92 30.38
CA ALA A 63 5.11 24.69 30.48
C ALA A 63 5.98 24.51 29.23
N VAL A 64 6.16 23.27 28.79
CA VAL A 64 6.86 22.94 27.53
C VAL A 64 6.16 23.59 26.34
N ARG A 65 4.84 23.44 26.20
CA ARG A 65 4.04 24.05 25.13
C ARG A 65 4.16 25.58 25.13
N LEU A 66 4.11 26.24 26.27
CA LEU A 66 4.26 27.70 26.40
C LEU A 66 5.65 28.18 26.01
N VAL A 67 6.69 27.43 26.38
CA VAL A 67 8.06 27.70 25.92
C VAL A 67 8.17 27.52 24.41
N PHE A 68 7.59 26.45 23.85
CA PHE A 68 7.59 26.19 22.40
C PHE A 68 6.75 27.21 21.61
N SER A 69 5.56 27.60 22.08
CA SER A 69 4.72 28.58 21.41
C SER A 69 5.36 29.97 21.43
N ARG A 70 5.97 30.36 22.56
CA ARG A 70 6.78 31.58 22.62
C ARG A 70 8.01 31.50 21.73
N TYR A 71 8.64 30.34 21.59
CA TYR A 71 9.76 30.13 20.67
C TYR A 71 9.38 30.42 19.21
N PHE A 72 8.18 30.03 18.77
CA PHE A 72 7.69 30.35 17.42
C PHE A 72 7.29 31.83 17.26
N CYS A 73 6.76 32.47 18.31
CA CYS A 73 6.32 33.87 18.24
C CYS A 73 7.43 34.90 18.50
N ARG A 74 8.44 34.58 19.31
CA ARG A 74 9.57 35.47 19.67
C ARG A 74 10.82 34.61 19.86
N ARG A 75 11.84 34.78 19.02
CA ARG A 75 13.08 33.96 19.01
C ARG A 75 13.86 34.04 20.33
N VAL A 76 13.48 33.24 21.34
CA VAL A 76 14.22 33.07 22.60
C VAL A 76 15.50 32.28 22.32
N ARG A 77 16.67 32.84 22.68
CA ARG A 77 17.97 32.28 22.28
C ARG A 77 18.24 30.88 22.85
N TRP A 78 18.00 30.64 24.15
CA TRP A 78 18.27 29.34 24.78
C TRP A 78 17.35 28.24 24.22
N ALA A 79 16.04 28.52 24.10
CA ALA A 79 15.07 27.60 23.54
C ALA A 79 15.38 27.27 22.07
N SER A 80 15.86 28.26 21.30
CA SER A 80 16.34 28.03 19.93
C SER A 80 17.62 27.21 19.84
N SER A 81 18.49 27.27 20.86
CA SER A 81 19.68 26.44 20.91
C SER A 81 19.29 24.99 21.20
N LEU A 82 18.45 24.78 22.20
CA LEU A 82 17.92 23.47 22.58
C LEU A 82 17.13 22.85 21.42
N SER A 83 16.19 23.58 20.80
CA SER A 83 15.40 23.07 19.68
C SER A 83 16.27 22.73 18.46
N ARG A 84 17.35 23.48 18.20
CA ARG A 84 18.33 23.13 17.16
C ARG A 84 19.11 21.87 17.52
N GLN A 85 19.49 21.68 18.78
CA GLN A 85 20.16 20.45 19.22
C GLN A 85 19.21 19.25 19.13
N VAL A 86 17.98 19.38 19.64
CA VAL A 86 16.93 18.36 19.52
C VAL A 86 16.62 18.07 18.05
N ARG A 87 16.47 19.08 17.20
CA ARG A 87 16.25 18.88 15.76
C ARG A 87 17.45 18.24 15.07
N ARG A 88 18.69 18.55 15.47
CA ARG A 88 19.90 17.88 14.94
C ARG A 88 19.93 16.41 15.37
N LEU A 89 19.62 16.11 16.63
CA LEU A 89 19.53 14.74 17.13
C LEU A 89 18.40 13.99 16.43
N TRP A 90 17.21 14.61 16.32
CA TRP A 90 16.06 14.08 15.60
C TRP A 90 16.38 13.84 14.13
N ASN A 91 17.00 14.81 13.44
CA ASN A 91 17.38 14.64 12.04
C ASN A 91 18.47 13.58 11.85
N ARG A 92 19.39 13.43 12.80
CA ARG A 92 20.39 12.34 12.79
C ARG A 92 19.71 10.99 13.02
N PHE A 93 18.76 10.92 13.94
CA PHE A 93 17.98 9.73 14.24
C PHE A 93 17.10 9.34 13.06
N THR A 94 16.33 10.28 12.51
CA THR A 94 15.49 10.04 11.32
C THR A 94 16.33 9.72 10.10
N ALA A 95 17.47 10.38 9.87
CA ALA A 95 18.40 10.00 8.81
C ALA A 95 19.01 8.61 9.02
N ALA A 96 19.28 8.22 10.28
CA ALA A 96 19.78 6.88 10.60
C ALA A 96 18.71 5.79 10.42
N ILE A 97 17.44 6.15 10.45
CA ILE A 97 16.27 5.26 10.32
C ILE A 97 15.66 5.29 8.92
N ARG A 98 15.93 6.34 8.15
CA ARG A 98 15.37 6.51 6.81
C ARG A 98 15.90 5.41 5.90
N TYR A 99 14.97 4.66 5.35
CA TYR A 99 15.19 3.75 4.24
C TYR A 99 14.39 4.26 3.05
N ASP A 100 14.98 4.15 1.87
CA ASP A 100 14.23 4.29 0.62
C ASP A 100 13.61 2.92 0.33
N TRP A 101 12.33 2.90 -0.04
CA TRP A 101 11.56 1.69 -0.33
C TRP A 101 10.96 1.77 -1.73
N GLY A 102 10.83 0.63 -2.41
CA GLY A 102 10.13 0.53 -3.69
C GLY A 102 9.81 -0.90 -4.08
N LEU A 103 8.84 -1.11 -4.96
CA LEU A 103 8.45 -2.43 -5.44
C LEU A 103 9.36 -2.90 -6.59
N ASP A 104 9.83 -4.15 -6.52
CA ASP A 104 10.47 -4.85 -7.63
C ASP A 104 9.41 -5.62 -8.44
N LEU A 105 9.03 -5.06 -9.58
CA LEU A 105 8.11 -5.72 -10.51
C LEU A 105 8.83 -6.66 -11.46
N ARG A 106 10.12 -6.40 -11.73
CA ARG A 106 10.91 -7.09 -12.75
C ARG A 106 11.45 -8.44 -12.29
N ARG A 107 11.93 -8.53 -11.04
CA ARG A 107 12.62 -9.68 -10.41
C ARG A 107 13.89 -10.21 -11.09
N SER A 108 14.05 -10.00 -12.40
CA SER A 108 15.23 -10.38 -13.16
C SER A 108 16.05 -9.13 -13.54
N PRO A 109 17.37 -9.12 -13.30
CA PRO A 109 18.15 -10.13 -12.58
C PRO A 109 17.81 -10.20 -11.08
N PRO A 110 18.02 -11.33 -10.39
CA PRO A 110 17.70 -11.44 -8.96
C PRO A 110 18.57 -10.47 -8.13
N ILE A 111 17.94 -9.76 -7.19
CA ILE A 111 18.64 -8.87 -6.24
C ILE A 111 18.90 -9.66 -4.95
N ALA A 112 20.07 -9.42 -4.34
CA ALA A 112 20.45 -10.07 -3.09
C ALA A 112 19.43 -9.76 -1.98
N HIS A 113 18.96 -10.80 -1.31
CA HIS A 113 17.97 -10.66 -0.25
C HIS A 113 18.65 -10.12 1.02
N GLY A 114 17.91 -9.32 1.80
CA GLY A 114 18.39 -8.78 3.07
C GLY A 114 17.29 -8.14 3.89
N LEU A 115 17.46 -8.15 5.21
CA LEU A 115 16.55 -7.50 6.17
C LEU A 115 17.12 -6.17 6.64
N PRO A 116 16.32 -5.09 6.70
CA PRO A 116 16.76 -3.86 7.34
C PRO A 116 17.08 -4.14 8.81
N ARG A 117 18.23 -3.66 9.30
CA ARG A 117 18.65 -3.92 10.69
C ARG A 117 17.61 -3.45 11.71
N LEU A 118 16.87 -2.39 11.40
CA LEU A 118 15.82 -1.87 12.28
C LEU A 118 14.64 -2.82 12.43
N PHE A 119 14.34 -3.63 11.41
CA PHE A 119 13.27 -4.62 11.45
C PHE A 119 13.61 -5.79 12.39
N LEU A 120 14.91 -6.04 12.63
CA LEU A 120 15.38 -7.01 13.61
C LEU A 120 15.53 -6.39 15.00
N LEU A 121 16.12 -5.19 15.08
CA LEU A 121 16.42 -4.54 16.35
C LEU A 121 15.17 -4.05 17.08
N ALA A 122 14.17 -3.51 16.39
CA ALA A 122 12.98 -2.97 17.04
C ALA A 122 12.18 -4.03 17.85
N PRO A 123 11.77 -5.17 17.28
CA PRO A 123 11.06 -6.20 18.05
C PRO A 123 11.96 -6.84 19.11
N LEU A 124 13.26 -6.99 18.84
CA LEU A 124 14.22 -7.51 19.83
C LEU A 124 14.36 -6.57 21.03
N LEU A 125 14.53 -5.27 20.79
CA LEU A 125 14.62 -4.26 21.84
C LEU A 125 13.31 -4.16 22.63
N ALA A 126 12.16 -4.28 21.96
CA ALA A 126 10.87 -4.36 22.62
C ALA A 126 10.77 -5.58 23.54
N ALA A 127 11.15 -6.77 23.05
CA ALA A 127 11.14 -8.01 23.82
C ALA A 127 12.13 -7.96 25.00
N VAL A 128 13.35 -7.47 24.78
CA VAL A 128 14.36 -7.31 25.84
C VAL A 128 13.91 -6.27 26.88
N GLY A 129 13.33 -5.16 26.45
CA GLY A 129 12.78 -4.15 27.36
C GLY A 129 11.66 -4.71 28.22
N LEU A 130 10.74 -5.48 27.63
CA LEU A 130 9.67 -6.16 28.36
C LEU A 130 10.23 -7.19 29.35
N ALA A 131 11.17 -8.04 28.90
CA ALA A 131 11.81 -9.04 29.74
C ALA A 131 12.57 -8.39 30.91
N ALA A 132 13.34 -7.32 30.67
CA ALA A 132 14.05 -6.60 31.71
C ALA A 132 13.10 -5.98 32.75
N ALA A 133 11.98 -5.40 32.31
CA ALA A 133 10.96 -4.85 33.21
C ALA A 133 10.31 -5.95 34.08
N VAL A 134 9.97 -7.09 33.48
CA VAL A 134 9.43 -8.26 34.19
C VAL A 134 10.46 -8.81 35.18
N SER A 135 11.69 -9.05 34.76
CA SER A 135 12.77 -9.56 35.61
C SER A 135 13.11 -8.63 36.76
N PHE A 136 13.15 -7.32 36.55
CA PHE A 136 13.39 -6.34 37.62
C PHE A 136 12.31 -6.41 38.70
N THR A 137 11.04 -6.49 38.27
CA THR A 137 9.88 -6.59 39.16
C THR A 137 9.94 -7.88 39.97
N LEU A 138 10.25 -9.01 39.32
CA LEU A 138 10.39 -10.31 39.99
C LEU A 138 11.56 -10.36 40.98
N ALA A 139 12.69 -9.73 40.66
CA ALA A 139 13.92 -9.82 41.46
C ALA A 139 13.88 -8.91 42.71
N THR A 140 13.32 -7.71 42.59
CA THR A 140 13.33 -6.73 43.68
C THR A 140 12.07 -6.75 44.53
N GLY A 141 10.98 -7.32 44.02
CA GLY A 141 9.66 -7.25 44.65
C GLY A 141 9.08 -5.83 44.68
N VAL A 142 9.78 -4.85 44.10
CA VAL A 142 9.44 -3.43 44.09
C VAL A 142 9.32 -2.99 42.64
N THR A 143 8.29 -2.22 42.30
CA THR A 143 8.13 -1.75 40.93
C THR A 143 9.11 -0.62 40.62
N LEU A 144 9.53 -0.47 39.35
CA LEU A 144 10.29 0.73 38.90
C LEU A 144 9.59 2.04 39.28
N ARG A 145 8.26 1.99 39.36
CA ARG A 145 7.41 3.09 39.77
C ARG A 145 7.59 3.49 41.24
N GLU A 146 8.00 2.60 42.13
CA GLU A 146 8.24 2.93 43.54
C GLU A 146 9.66 3.47 43.78
N THR A 147 10.64 3.02 42.99
CA THR A 147 12.06 3.35 43.18
C THR A 147 12.50 4.64 42.48
N VAL A 148 12.10 4.85 41.23
CA VAL A 148 12.56 5.99 40.42
C VAL A 148 12.12 7.36 40.98
N PRO A 149 10.88 7.55 41.48
CA PRO A 149 10.45 8.84 42.04
C PRO A 149 11.30 9.32 43.22
N VAL A 150 11.89 8.39 43.98
CA VAL A 150 12.74 8.69 45.14
C VAL A 150 14.07 9.34 44.69
N VAL A 151 14.61 8.88 43.57
CA VAL A 151 15.86 9.41 43.00
C VAL A 151 15.61 10.71 42.25
N SER A 152 14.67 10.68 41.30
CA SER A 152 14.21 11.86 40.57
C SER A 152 12.78 11.69 40.09
N TYR A 153 11.90 12.54 40.60
CA TYR A 153 10.50 12.55 40.23
C TYR A 153 10.30 12.94 38.77
N LEU A 154 11.07 13.90 38.24
CA LEU A 154 11.01 14.28 36.82
C LEU A 154 11.43 13.14 35.88
N VAL A 155 12.43 12.33 36.27
CA VAL A 155 12.87 11.15 35.49
C VAL A 155 11.80 10.06 35.47
N TYR A 156 11.01 9.93 36.54
CA TYR A 156 9.83 9.06 36.57
C TYR A 156 8.64 9.66 35.79
N LEU A 157 8.35 10.94 35.98
CA LEU A 157 7.16 11.61 35.43
C LEU A 157 7.22 11.70 33.90
N ALA A 158 8.39 11.94 33.32
CA ALA A 158 8.56 12.06 31.87
C ALA A 158 8.15 10.79 31.08
N PRO A 159 8.65 9.58 31.39
CA PRO A 159 8.21 8.35 30.73
C PRO A 159 6.75 8.01 31.05
N THR A 160 6.27 8.24 32.27
CA THR A 160 4.85 8.02 32.62
C THR A 160 3.93 8.93 31.80
N ALA A 161 4.26 10.21 31.68
CA ALA A 161 3.52 11.15 30.83
C ALA A 161 3.59 10.76 29.35
N ALA A 162 4.72 10.21 28.88
CA ALA A 162 4.86 9.70 27.52
C ALA A 162 3.98 8.45 27.29
N ILE A 163 3.91 7.54 28.26
CA ILE A 163 3.02 6.36 28.23
C ILE A 163 1.57 6.81 28.19
N TRP A 164 1.13 7.72 29.07
CA TRP A 164 -0.23 8.25 29.04
C TRP A 164 -0.54 8.97 27.72
N GLY A 165 0.40 9.76 27.21
CA GLY A 165 0.28 10.38 25.89
C GLY A 165 0.10 9.34 24.78
N ALA A 166 0.89 8.25 24.81
CA ALA A 166 0.79 7.15 23.86
C ALA A 166 -0.55 6.40 23.98
N LEU A 167 -1.03 6.14 25.20
CA LEU A 167 -2.33 5.51 25.44
C LEU A 167 -3.48 6.39 24.94
N VAL A 168 -3.42 7.70 25.18
CA VAL A 168 -4.40 8.66 24.68
C VAL A 168 -4.41 8.68 23.15
N VAL A 169 -3.22 8.74 22.52
CA VAL A 169 -3.09 8.65 21.06
C VAL A 169 -3.63 7.33 20.53
N LEU A 170 -3.38 6.21 21.23
CA LEU A 170 -3.90 4.90 20.87
C LEU A 170 -5.42 4.86 20.97
N VAL A 171 -6.01 5.32 22.07
CA VAL A 171 -7.47 5.37 22.26
C VAL A 171 -8.12 6.22 21.18
N PHE A 172 -7.65 7.44 20.95
CA PHE A 172 -8.24 8.30 19.91
C PHE A 172 -7.98 7.75 18.50
N GLY A 173 -6.75 7.31 18.21
CA GLY A 173 -6.40 6.71 16.93
C GLY A 173 -7.22 5.46 16.62
N ALA A 174 -7.45 4.61 17.61
CA ALA A 174 -8.27 3.41 17.50
C ALA A 174 -9.77 3.70 17.46
N ALA A 175 -10.25 4.76 18.12
CA ALA A 175 -11.65 5.17 18.03
C ALA A 175 -12.00 5.70 16.62
N PHE A 176 -11.07 6.41 15.98
CA PHE A 176 -11.31 7.02 14.66
C PHE A 176 -10.87 6.14 13.48
N SER A 177 -9.87 5.27 13.64
CA SER A 177 -9.33 4.50 12.50
C SER A 177 -10.34 3.56 11.84
N PRO A 178 -11.19 2.77 12.53
CA PRO A 178 -12.11 1.86 11.85
C PRO A 178 -13.17 2.61 11.06
N GLY A 179 -13.65 3.74 11.59
CA GLY A 179 -14.57 4.63 10.87
C GLY A 179 -13.91 5.22 9.64
N PHE A 180 -12.65 5.65 9.74
CA PHE A 180 -11.89 6.19 8.61
C PHE A 180 -11.61 5.14 7.53
N VAL A 181 -11.13 3.96 7.92
CA VAL A 181 -10.79 2.88 6.99
C VAL A 181 -12.05 2.30 6.35
N LEU A 182 -13.16 2.15 7.09
CA LEU A 182 -14.44 1.73 6.53
C LEU A 182 -14.99 2.77 5.55
N PHE A 183 -14.87 4.06 5.89
CA PHE A 183 -15.28 5.15 4.99
C PHE A 183 -14.44 5.16 3.70
N ASP A 184 -13.13 4.94 3.81
CA ASP A 184 -12.24 4.87 2.67
C ASP A 184 -12.51 3.62 1.81
N ALA A 185 -12.75 2.46 2.42
CA ALA A 185 -13.18 1.27 1.69
C ALA A 185 -14.51 1.51 0.95
N LEU A 186 -15.48 2.19 1.58
CA LEU A 186 -16.74 2.56 0.94
C LEU A 186 -16.54 3.56 -0.21
N LEU A 187 -15.55 4.45 -0.13
CA LEU A 187 -15.17 5.35 -1.22
C LEU A 187 -14.50 4.61 -2.38
N VAL A 188 -13.60 3.68 -2.10
CA VAL A 188 -12.87 2.90 -3.11
C VAL A 188 -13.80 1.92 -3.84
N TYR A 189 -14.79 1.34 -3.15
CA TYR A 189 -15.68 0.32 -3.70
C TYR A 189 -17.10 0.82 -4.02
N GLY A 190 -17.46 2.05 -3.69
CA GLY A 190 -18.81 2.60 -3.80
C GLY A 190 -18.92 3.88 -4.62
N LYS A 191 -20.15 4.20 -5.03
CA LYS A 191 -20.50 5.57 -5.47
C LYS A 191 -20.34 6.50 -4.27
N ARG A 192 -19.87 7.74 -4.52
CA ARG A 192 -19.61 8.74 -3.48
C ARG A 192 -20.68 8.70 -2.38
N PRO A 193 -20.31 8.58 -1.10
CA PRO A 193 -21.24 8.55 0.00
C PRO A 193 -22.14 9.79 -0.04
N GLU A 194 -23.45 9.60 -0.25
CA GLU A 194 -24.44 10.65 -0.04
C GLU A 194 -24.40 11.10 1.43
N ARG A 195 -24.83 12.33 1.74
CA ARG A 195 -24.81 12.89 3.11
C ARG A 195 -25.42 11.96 4.17
N GLU A 196 -26.33 11.07 3.79
CA GLU A 196 -26.94 10.08 4.68
C GLU A 196 -25.95 9.05 5.23
N SER A 197 -24.98 8.62 4.41
CA SER A 197 -23.95 7.65 4.84
C SER A 197 -23.09 8.17 5.99
N PHE A 198 -22.79 9.47 6.02
CA PHE A 198 -22.02 10.08 7.11
C PHE A 198 -22.75 9.99 8.45
N ARG A 199 -24.08 10.19 8.46
CA ARG A 199 -24.89 10.07 9.68
C ARG A 199 -24.86 8.64 10.21
N TRP A 200 -24.96 7.65 9.33
CA TRP A 200 -24.83 6.24 9.69
C TRP A 200 -23.44 5.89 10.20
N SER A 201 -22.37 6.44 9.61
CA SER A 201 -21.00 6.26 10.11
C SER A 201 -20.81 6.82 11.51
N VAL A 202 -21.35 8.02 11.80
CA VAL A 202 -21.28 8.63 13.14
C VAL A 202 -22.11 7.83 14.16
N ALA A 203 -23.31 7.38 13.78
CA ALA A 203 -24.15 6.55 14.64
C ALA A 203 -23.47 5.21 14.97
N PHE A 204 -22.91 4.54 13.96
CA PHE A 204 -22.15 3.31 14.13
C PHE A 204 -20.93 3.52 15.03
N ALA A 205 -20.14 4.57 14.79
CA ALA A 205 -18.99 4.91 15.62
C ALA A 205 -19.39 5.17 17.08
N SER A 206 -20.52 5.84 17.31
CA SER A 206 -21.06 6.10 18.65
C SER A 206 -21.47 4.82 19.38
N ILE A 207 -22.15 3.90 18.67
CA ILE A 207 -22.56 2.59 19.22
C ILE A 207 -21.32 1.76 19.58
N VAL A 208 -20.34 1.70 18.68
CA VAL A 208 -19.08 0.99 18.90
C VAL A 208 -18.33 1.59 20.10
N ALA A 209 -18.23 2.91 20.18
CA ALA A 209 -17.58 3.59 21.30
C ALA A 209 -18.28 3.29 22.64
N GLY A 210 -19.62 3.31 22.66
CA GLY A 210 -20.42 2.95 23.82
C GLY A 210 -20.23 1.49 24.24
N ALA A 211 -20.20 0.57 23.28
CA ALA A 211 -19.96 -0.86 23.54
C ALA A 211 -18.55 -1.12 24.07
N ILE A 212 -17.53 -0.46 23.51
CA ILE A 212 -16.14 -0.55 23.99
C ILE A 212 -16.02 0.02 25.40
N LEU A 213 -16.69 1.14 25.70
CA LEU A 213 -16.73 1.70 27.05
C LEU A 213 -17.38 0.72 28.04
N ALA A 214 -18.49 0.08 27.66
CA ALA A 214 -19.13 -0.95 28.47
C ALA A 214 -18.20 -2.15 28.71
N LEU A 215 -17.51 -2.64 27.66
CA LEU A 215 -16.52 -3.72 27.78
C LEU A 215 -15.35 -3.33 28.69
N THR A 216 -14.89 -2.08 28.62
CA THR A 216 -13.82 -1.56 29.49
C THR A 216 -14.21 -1.62 30.96
N LEU A 217 -15.49 -1.41 31.28
CA LEU A 217 -16.01 -1.42 32.64
C LEU A 217 -16.36 -2.83 33.14
N LEU A 218 -16.88 -3.68 32.26
CA LEU A 218 -17.49 -4.96 32.63
C LEU A 218 -16.61 -6.18 32.34
N ALA A 219 -15.73 -6.11 31.33
CA ALA A 219 -14.98 -7.25 30.86
C ALA A 219 -13.50 -7.17 31.31
N PRO A 220 -12.91 -8.29 31.77
CA PRO A 220 -11.50 -8.34 32.14
C PRO A 220 -10.57 -8.01 30.97
N ALA A 221 -9.50 -7.26 31.24
CA ALA A 221 -8.54 -6.83 30.21
C ALA A 221 -7.80 -8.00 29.54
N TRP A 222 -7.58 -9.11 30.25
CA TRP A 222 -6.91 -10.30 29.69
C TRP A 222 -7.66 -10.91 28.50
N ILE A 223 -8.99 -10.77 28.44
CA ILE A 223 -9.79 -11.23 27.30
C ILE A 223 -9.41 -10.42 26.05
N ALA A 224 -9.28 -9.10 26.18
CA ALA A 224 -8.87 -8.24 25.09
C ALA A 224 -7.43 -8.54 24.64
N THR A 225 -6.52 -8.87 25.58
CA THR A 225 -5.16 -9.33 25.28
C THR A 225 -5.17 -10.64 24.46
N ILE A 226 -6.00 -11.61 24.82
CA ILE A 226 -6.12 -12.87 24.06
C ILE A 226 -6.65 -12.60 22.65
N ILE A 227 -7.71 -11.81 22.51
CA ILE A 227 -8.26 -11.46 21.19
C ILE A 227 -7.20 -10.74 20.35
N TRP A 228 -6.44 -9.81 20.93
CA TRP A 228 -5.33 -9.15 20.25
C TRP A 228 -4.28 -10.15 19.78
N GLY A 229 -3.85 -11.06 20.66
CA GLY A 229 -2.86 -12.09 20.33
C GLY A 229 -3.33 -13.04 19.24
N VAL A 230 -4.58 -13.50 19.30
CA VAL A 230 -5.20 -14.33 18.25
C VAL A 230 -5.28 -13.57 16.94
N THR A 231 -5.67 -12.30 16.97
CA THR A 231 -5.73 -11.43 15.77
C THR A 231 -4.36 -11.29 15.13
N LEU A 232 -3.33 -11.04 15.94
CA LEU A 232 -1.94 -10.96 15.47
C LEU A 232 -1.51 -12.29 14.84
N LEU A 233 -1.78 -13.43 15.48
CA LEU A 233 -1.46 -14.74 14.91
C LEU A 233 -2.18 -15.00 13.59
N LEU A 234 -3.46 -14.62 13.48
CA LEU A 234 -4.23 -14.73 12.24
C LEU A 234 -3.65 -13.86 11.12
N SER A 235 -3.32 -12.60 11.41
CA SER A 235 -2.65 -11.67 10.48
C SER A 235 -1.30 -12.23 10.02
N LEU A 236 -0.47 -12.70 10.96
CA LEU A 236 0.83 -13.30 10.65
C LEU A 236 0.63 -14.53 9.76
N ALA A 237 -0.24 -15.48 10.12
CA ALA A 237 -0.50 -16.66 9.30
C ALA A 237 -1.02 -16.30 7.90
N ALA A 238 -1.90 -15.30 7.81
CA ALA A 238 -2.48 -14.89 6.55
C ALA A 238 -1.46 -14.23 5.60
N ASN A 239 -0.47 -13.49 6.13
CA ASN A 239 0.65 -12.95 5.34
C ASN A 239 1.45 -14.04 4.60
N TRP A 240 1.57 -15.23 5.17
CA TRP A 240 2.26 -16.35 4.50
C TRP A 240 1.43 -16.96 3.37
N LEU A 241 0.10 -16.89 3.46
CA LEU A 241 -0.85 -17.43 2.47
C LEU A 241 -1.09 -16.52 1.24
N THR A 242 -0.29 -15.46 1.09
CA THR A 242 -0.36 -14.41 0.07
C THR A 242 -0.36 -14.91 -1.41
N PRO A 243 -0.73 -14.10 -2.43
CA PRO A 243 -0.91 -14.53 -3.83
C PRO A 243 0.32 -15.23 -4.48
N ALA A 244 0.14 -15.89 -5.63
CA ALA A 244 1.22 -16.68 -6.24
C ALA A 244 2.34 -15.80 -6.82
N TRP A 245 1.97 -14.67 -7.42
CA TRP A 245 2.92 -13.65 -7.86
C TRP A 245 2.94 -12.46 -6.90
N ARG A 246 4.11 -12.15 -6.34
CA ARG A 246 4.34 -11.10 -5.35
C ARG A 246 5.56 -10.24 -5.72
N PRO A 247 5.45 -8.92 -5.86
CA PRO A 247 6.63 -8.10 -6.05
C PRO A 247 7.49 -8.15 -4.78
N ASP A 248 8.82 -8.10 -4.90
CA ASP A 248 9.68 -7.97 -3.72
C ASP A 248 9.74 -6.49 -3.32
N CYS A 249 9.88 -6.22 -2.02
CA CYS A 249 10.15 -4.88 -1.52
C CYS A 249 11.66 -4.63 -1.60
N LEU A 250 12.08 -3.72 -2.47
CA LEU A 250 13.43 -3.20 -2.48
C LEU A 250 13.58 -2.16 -1.39
N TRP A 251 14.71 -2.20 -0.70
CA TRP A 251 15.07 -1.20 0.28
C TRP A 251 16.54 -0.84 0.20
N ARG A 252 16.85 0.40 0.57
CA ARG A 252 18.20 0.95 0.59
C ARG A 252 18.40 1.89 1.78
N LYS A 253 19.60 1.90 2.35
CA LYS A 253 19.99 2.86 3.40
C LYS A 253 21.05 3.81 2.89
N GLY A 254 20.65 5.03 2.50
CA GLY A 254 21.58 6.01 1.96
C GLY A 254 22.24 5.49 0.68
N SER A 255 23.57 5.42 0.65
CA SER A 255 24.35 4.93 -0.50
C SER A 255 24.71 3.43 -0.43
N SER A 256 24.07 2.65 0.44
CA SER A 256 24.29 1.20 0.51
C SER A 256 23.76 0.49 -0.75
N ASP A 257 24.20 -0.74 -0.99
CA ASP A 257 23.59 -1.59 -2.02
C ASP A 257 22.09 -1.78 -1.79
N VAL A 258 21.33 -1.85 -2.89
CA VAL A 258 19.91 -2.18 -2.88
C VAL A 258 19.73 -3.65 -2.49
N ARG A 259 18.82 -3.91 -1.55
CA ARG A 259 18.48 -5.27 -1.10
C ARG A 259 17.01 -5.55 -1.35
N ALA A 260 16.69 -6.81 -1.65
CA ALA A 260 15.31 -7.27 -1.78
C ALA A 260 14.83 -7.89 -0.47
N MET A 261 13.57 -7.66 -0.14
CA MET A 261 12.86 -8.27 0.96
C MET A 261 11.54 -8.84 0.42
N PRO A 262 11.26 -10.13 0.60
CA PRO A 262 9.99 -10.68 0.15
C PRO A 262 8.81 -9.94 0.77
N MET A 263 7.80 -9.61 -0.03
CA MET A 263 6.63 -8.83 0.43
C MET A 263 5.96 -9.42 1.67
N TYR A 264 5.83 -10.75 1.76
CA TYR A 264 5.20 -11.40 2.92
C TYR A 264 5.99 -11.13 4.21
N LEU A 265 7.32 -11.10 4.13
CA LEU A 265 8.18 -10.82 5.27
C LEU A 265 8.05 -9.35 5.66
N PHE A 266 7.96 -8.45 4.67
CA PHE A 266 7.72 -7.02 4.90
C PHE A 266 6.40 -6.80 5.65
N LEU A 267 5.31 -7.41 5.17
CA LEU A 267 4.01 -7.37 5.82
C LEU A 267 4.05 -8.01 7.21
N THR A 268 4.66 -9.18 7.36
CA THR A 268 4.81 -9.88 8.65
C THR A 268 5.49 -9.00 9.70
N VAL A 269 6.61 -8.36 9.36
CA VAL A 269 7.31 -7.50 10.31
C VAL A 269 6.54 -6.22 10.57
N THR A 270 5.88 -5.66 9.55
CA THR A 270 5.04 -4.47 9.72
C THR A 270 3.88 -4.75 10.67
N ASP A 271 3.18 -5.87 10.49
CA ASP A 271 2.09 -6.30 11.37
C ASP A 271 2.58 -6.64 12.78
N LEU A 272 3.77 -7.25 12.90
CA LEU A 272 4.41 -7.46 14.19
C LEU A 272 4.70 -6.13 14.91
N LEU A 273 5.20 -5.12 14.20
CA LEU A 273 5.45 -3.80 14.77
C LEU A 273 4.14 -3.08 15.15
N ILE A 274 3.14 -3.11 14.28
CA ILE A 274 1.81 -2.52 14.53
C ILE A 274 1.11 -3.23 15.70
N GLY A 275 1.27 -4.55 15.84
CA GLY A 275 0.68 -5.32 16.93
C GLY A 275 1.43 -5.19 18.26
N LEU A 276 2.77 -5.23 18.25
CA LEU A 276 3.57 -5.26 19.49
C LEU A 276 3.90 -3.88 20.05
N VAL A 277 4.18 -2.87 19.21
CA VAL A 277 4.60 -1.54 19.72
C VAL A 277 3.49 -0.89 20.57
N PRO A 278 2.21 -0.90 20.16
CA PRO A 278 1.12 -0.39 20.99
C PRO A 278 0.83 -1.27 22.22
N ALA A 279 1.18 -2.56 22.18
CA ALA A 279 1.02 -3.46 23.33
C ALA A 279 1.97 -3.12 24.49
N ILE A 280 3.13 -2.49 24.22
CA ILE A 280 4.09 -2.09 25.26
C ILE A 280 3.48 -1.10 26.27
N PRO A 281 2.97 0.10 25.88
CA PRO A 281 2.40 1.04 26.85
C PRO A 281 1.16 0.47 27.54
N VAL A 282 0.39 -0.39 26.87
CA VAL A 282 -0.76 -1.09 27.46
C VAL A 282 -0.31 -2.07 28.54
N ALA A 283 0.68 -2.92 28.25
CA ALA A 283 1.24 -3.86 29.22
C ALA A 283 1.87 -3.16 30.41
N VAL A 284 2.57 -2.05 30.20
CA VAL A 284 3.15 -1.24 31.29
C VAL A 284 2.05 -0.60 32.16
N ALA A 285 0.95 -0.15 31.57
CA ALA A 285 -0.13 0.51 32.30
C ALA A 285 -1.04 -0.45 33.07
N LEU A 286 -1.30 -1.64 32.52
CA LEU A 286 -2.17 -2.66 33.12
C LEU A 286 -1.40 -3.65 34.02
N GLY A 287 -0.09 -3.81 33.83
CA GLY A 287 0.73 -4.77 34.58
C GLY A 287 0.19 -6.20 34.48
N GLY A 288 0.07 -6.86 35.63
CA GLY A 288 -0.42 -8.23 35.74
C GLY A 288 -1.87 -8.45 35.29
N GLU A 289 -2.68 -7.38 35.19
CA GLU A 289 -4.08 -7.49 34.74
C GLU A 289 -4.17 -7.97 33.29
N THR A 290 -3.16 -7.68 32.46
CA THR A 290 -3.07 -8.14 31.07
C THR A 290 -3.08 -9.66 30.92
N ILE A 291 -2.64 -10.38 31.95
CA ILE A 291 -2.50 -11.84 32.01
C ILE A 291 -3.41 -12.47 33.08
N GLY A 292 -4.36 -11.70 33.62
CA GLY A 292 -5.39 -12.21 34.55
C GLY A 292 -5.00 -12.17 36.03
N PHE A 293 -3.88 -11.54 36.40
CA PHE A 293 -3.58 -11.28 37.81
C PHE A 293 -4.44 -10.12 38.36
N ALA A 294 -4.50 -10.02 39.69
CA ALA A 294 -5.30 -8.99 40.37
C ALA A 294 -4.89 -7.58 39.94
N SER A 295 -5.90 -6.73 39.71
CA SER A 295 -5.69 -5.35 39.27
C SER A 295 -5.16 -4.47 40.40
N HIS A 296 -4.14 -3.67 40.13
CA HIS A 296 -3.70 -2.59 41.02
C HIS A 296 -4.52 -1.30 40.83
N PHE A 297 -5.80 -1.40 40.45
CA PHE A 297 -6.63 -0.23 40.11
C PHE A 297 -6.71 0.79 41.25
N GLU A 298 -6.71 0.32 42.51
CA GLU A 298 -6.76 1.19 43.69
C GLU A 298 -5.50 2.06 43.85
N SER A 299 -4.32 1.58 43.45
CA SER A 299 -3.08 2.35 43.52
C SER A 299 -2.79 3.15 42.24
N ALA A 300 -3.43 2.77 41.13
CA ALA A 300 -3.12 3.29 39.80
C ALA A 300 -4.36 3.53 38.89
N PRO A 301 -5.37 4.31 39.32
CA PRO A 301 -6.66 4.38 38.61
C PRO A 301 -6.58 5.02 37.21
N ILE A 302 -5.67 5.99 37.00
CA ILE A 302 -5.50 6.68 35.71
C ILE A 302 -4.77 5.78 34.74
N SER A 303 -3.65 5.19 35.18
CA SER A 303 -2.87 4.29 34.33
C SER A 303 -3.67 3.06 33.94
N VAL A 304 -4.31 2.40 34.91
CA VAL A 304 -5.13 1.21 34.64
C VAL A 304 -6.37 1.57 33.84
N GLY A 305 -7.04 2.69 34.14
CA GLY A 305 -8.21 3.15 33.39
C GLY A 305 -7.89 3.45 31.91
N LEU A 306 -6.81 4.21 31.65
CA LEU A 306 -6.34 4.47 30.28
C LEU A 306 -5.84 3.19 29.60
N GLY A 307 -5.17 2.30 30.34
CA GLY A 307 -4.73 1.00 29.85
C GLY A 307 -5.88 0.12 29.40
N ARG A 308 -6.97 0.05 30.19
CA ARG A 308 -8.18 -0.72 29.86
C ARG A 308 -8.88 -0.15 28.62
N LEU A 309 -9.00 1.18 28.53
CA LEU A 309 -9.54 1.82 27.34
C LEU A 309 -8.68 1.51 26.12
N ALA A 310 -7.36 1.66 26.25
CA ALA A 310 -6.42 1.46 25.15
C ALA A 310 -6.40 0.00 24.66
N ILE A 311 -6.42 -1.00 25.54
CA ILE A 311 -6.46 -2.40 25.09
C ILE A 311 -7.75 -2.70 24.35
N TRP A 312 -8.92 -2.28 24.85
CA TRP A 312 -10.18 -2.61 24.18
C TRP A 312 -10.35 -1.87 22.85
N TYR A 313 -10.07 -0.57 22.82
CA TYR A 313 -10.09 0.20 21.57
C TYR A 313 -9.05 -0.33 20.58
N GLY A 314 -7.82 -0.56 21.03
CA GLY A 314 -6.75 -1.08 20.19
C GLY A 314 -7.05 -2.48 19.66
N THR A 315 -7.58 -3.40 20.49
CA THR A 315 -8.02 -4.73 20.05
C THR A 315 -9.09 -4.62 18.99
N PHE A 316 -10.12 -3.80 19.21
CA PHE A 316 -11.18 -3.59 18.23
C PHE A 316 -10.63 -3.02 16.91
N ALA A 317 -9.83 -1.95 16.98
CA ALA A 317 -9.27 -1.32 15.80
C ALA A 317 -8.32 -2.23 15.03
N TYR A 318 -7.49 -3.00 15.74
CA TYR A 318 -6.57 -3.97 15.16
C TYR A 318 -7.32 -5.13 14.52
N LEU A 319 -8.34 -5.68 15.19
CA LEU A 319 -9.21 -6.73 14.62
C LEU A 319 -9.96 -6.24 13.39
N ALA A 320 -10.61 -5.07 13.46
CA ALA A 320 -11.33 -4.49 12.34
C ALA A 320 -10.40 -4.24 11.14
N SER A 321 -9.22 -3.65 11.38
CA SER A 321 -8.23 -3.39 10.34
C SER A 321 -7.69 -4.69 9.73
N THR A 322 -7.42 -5.70 10.57
CA THR A 322 -6.95 -7.02 10.11
C THR A 322 -8.01 -7.72 9.28
N LEU A 323 -9.27 -7.81 9.75
CA LEU A 323 -10.36 -8.42 8.99
C LEU A 323 -10.58 -7.71 7.66
N LEU A 324 -10.52 -6.38 7.65
CA LEU A 324 -10.64 -5.63 6.41
C LEU A 324 -9.47 -5.92 5.48
N MET A 325 -8.23 -5.77 5.93
CA MET A 325 -7.04 -6.03 5.13
C MET A 325 -7.01 -7.46 4.59
N GLU A 326 -7.34 -8.45 5.42
CA GLU A 326 -7.41 -9.85 5.02
C GLU A 326 -8.55 -10.13 4.06
N SER A 327 -9.70 -9.47 4.20
CA SER A 327 -10.77 -9.56 3.20
C SER A 327 -10.31 -9.02 1.85
N HIS A 328 -9.52 -7.95 1.82
CA HIS A 328 -8.95 -7.39 0.59
C HIS A 328 -7.91 -8.34 0.00
N TYR A 329 -7.02 -8.90 0.81
CA TYR A 329 -6.06 -9.90 0.35
C TYR A 329 -6.73 -11.17 -0.16
N LEU A 330 -7.80 -11.63 0.50
CA LEU A 330 -8.58 -12.78 0.05
C LEU A 330 -9.22 -12.49 -1.32
N LEU A 331 -9.87 -11.34 -1.47
CA LEU A 331 -10.44 -10.90 -2.75
C LEU A 331 -9.37 -10.76 -3.82
N ALA A 332 -8.20 -10.20 -3.48
CA ALA A 332 -7.05 -10.12 -4.37
C ALA A 332 -6.55 -11.50 -4.79
N ARG A 333 -6.45 -12.48 -3.87
CA ARG A 333 -6.06 -13.86 -4.18
C ARG A 333 -7.05 -14.56 -5.09
N LEU A 334 -8.35 -14.36 -4.86
CA LEU A 334 -9.40 -14.94 -5.69
C LEU A 334 -9.40 -14.33 -7.10
N SER A 335 -9.09 -13.04 -7.18
CA SER A 335 -9.04 -12.25 -8.41
C SER A 335 -7.65 -12.13 -9.05
N ASP A 336 -6.65 -12.86 -8.52
CA ASP A 336 -5.23 -12.78 -8.90
C ASP A 336 -5.04 -13.17 -10.38
N PRO A 337 -4.65 -12.21 -11.25
CA PRO A 337 -4.42 -12.50 -12.65
C PRO A 337 -3.22 -13.40 -12.90
N SER A 338 -2.27 -13.56 -11.97
CA SER A 338 -1.11 -14.41 -12.24
C SER A 338 -1.44 -15.91 -12.15
N ARG A 339 -2.61 -16.27 -11.59
CA ARG A 339 -3.01 -17.67 -11.44
C ARG A 339 -3.51 -18.22 -12.77
N PRO A 340 -3.04 -19.42 -13.18
CA PRO A 340 -3.49 -20.04 -14.41
C PRO A 340 -5.02 -20.17 -14.43
N THR A 341 -5.62 -19.75 -15.54
CA THR A 341 -7.06 -19.91 -15.77
C THR A 341 -7.28 -20.97 -16.83
N PRO A 342 -8.03 -22.05 -16.54
CA PRO A 342 -8.30 -23.08 -17.53
C PRO A 342 -9.10 -22.51 -18.69
N LEU A 343 -8.82 -23.00 -19.90
CA LEU A 343 -9.64 -22.77 -21.09
C LEU A 343 -11.09 -23.20 -20.80
N ALA A 344 -12.05 -22.36 -21.18
CA ALA A 344 -13.47 -22.64 -20.97
C ALA A 344 -14.15 -22.93 -22.32
N LEU A 345 -14.81 -24.09 -22.40
CA LEU A 345 -15.52 -24.56 -23.59
C LEU A 345 -17.01 -24.64 -23.31
N HIS A 346 -17.83 -24.17 -24.24
CA HIS A 346 -19.27 -24.33 -24.22
C HIS A 346 -19.69 -25.21 -25.40
N PHE A 347 -20.29 -26.36 -25.11
CA PHE A 347 -20.75 -27.30 -26.13
C PHE A 347 -22.26 -27.18 -26.35
N ALA A 348 -22.64 -26.96 -27.61
CA ALA A 348 -24.01 -27.09 -28.12
C ALA A 348 -24.14 -28.38 -28.95
N GLY A 349 -25.37 -28.91 -29.04
CA GLY A 349 -25.65 -30.14 -29.83
C GLY A 349 -25.30 -31.46 -29.15
N VAL A 350 -24.89 -31.46 -27.87
CA VAL A 350 -24.57 -32.70 -27.13
C VAL A 350 -25.81 -33.22 -26.40
N GLU A 351 -26.56 -34.10 -27.07
CA GLU A 351 -27.79 -34.68 -26.51
C GLU A 351 -27.51 -35.90 -25.62
N ARG A 352 -26.55 -36.76 -26.01
CA ARG A 352 -26.36 -38.06 -25.35
C ARG A 352 -25.56 -37.92 -24.04
N PRO A 353 -26.03 -38.52 -22.92
CA PRO A 353 -25.29 -38.50 -21.65
C PRO A 353 -23.90 -39.13 -21.71
N ARG A 354 -23.70 -40.13 -22.58
CA ARG A 354 -22.38 -40.78 -22.80
C ARG A 354 -21.37 -39.80 -23.39
N GLN A 355 -21.73 -39.10 -24.47
CA GLN A 355 -20.90 -38.06 -25.08
C GLN A 355 -20.55 -36.94 -24.08
N ARG A 356 -21.51 -36.52 -23.23
CA ARG A 356 -21.22 -35.53 -22.17
C ARG A 356 -20.17 -36.05 -21.16
N ARG A 357 -20.17 -37.35 -20.85
CA ARG A 357 -19.16 -37.95 -19.95
C ARG A 357 -17.80 -38.02 -20.63
N GLU A 358 -17.74 -38.43 -21.89
CA GLU A 358 -16.51 -38.48 -22.70
C GLU A 358 -15.87 -37.09 -22.81
N LEU A 359 -16.65 -36.06 -23.20
CA LEU A 359 -16.17 -34.68 -23.28
C LEU A 359 -15.69 -34.14 -21.93
N ARG A 360 -16.35 -34.50 -20.82
CA ARG A 360 -15.88 -34.14 -19.47
C ARG A 360 -14.57 -34.84 -19.10
N GLN A 361 -14.38 -36.09 -19.52
CA GLN A 361 -13.13 -36.81 -19.29
C GLN A 361 -11.99 -36.20 -20.12
N LEU A 362 -12.24 -35.93 -21.39
CA LEU A 362 -11.27 -35.28 -22.28
C LEU A 362 -10.88 -33.89 -21.76
N ALA A 363 -11.86 -33.11 -21.31
CA ALA A 363 -11.60 -31.82 -20.69
C ALA A 363 -10.82 -31.91 -19.39
N ARG A 364 -11.12 -32.89 -18.52
CA ARG A 364 -10.33 -33.11 -17.30
C ARG A 364 -8.87 -33.46 -17.61
N ARG A 365 -8.63 -34.30 -18.64
CA ARG A 365 -7.28 -34.66 -19.10
C ARG A 365 -6.50 -33.43 -19.58
N ASN A 366 -7.17 -32.51 -20.27
CA ASN A 366 -6.56 -31.29 -20.80
C ASN A 366 -6.65 -30.07 -19.86
N GLY A 367 -7.20 -30.23 -18.65
CA GLY A 367 -7.37 -29.13 -17.69
C GLY A 367 -8.38 -28.05 -18.15
N TRP A 368 -9.37 -28.38 -18.97
CA TRP A 368 -10.39 -27.44 -19.43
C TRP A 368 -11.63 -27.42 -18.54
N LYS A 369 -12.30 -26.28 -18.52
CA LYS A 369 -13.63 -26.12 -17.93
C LYS A 369 -14.68 -26.28 -19.02
N VAL A 370 -15.68 -27.13 -18.78
CA VAL A 370 -16.72 -27.40 -19.78
C VAL A 370 -18.10 -27.03 -19.27
N ARG A 371 -18.88 -26.37 -20.14
CA ARG A 371 -20.32 -26.11 -19.98
C ARG A 371 -21.07 -26.72 -21.18
N PHE A 372 -22.33 -27.09 -20.94
CA PHE A 372 -23.18 -27.72 -21.96
C PHE A 372 -24.50 -26.94 -22.05
N ALA A 373 -25.08 -26.88 -23.25
CA ALA A 373 -26.47 -26.46 -23.41
C ALA A 373 -27.42 -27.35 -22.56
N PRO A 374 -28.51 -26.79 -21.98
CA PRO A 374 -29.09 -25.47 -22.25
C PRO A 374 -28.52 -24.30 -21.43
N SER A 375 -27.47 -24.50 -20.61
CA SER A 375 -26.87 -23.39 -19.86
C SER A 375 -26.31 -22.32 -20.79
N GLU A 376 -26.52 -21.04 -20.47
CA GLU A 376 -25.99 -19.94 -21.29
C GLU A 376 -24.46 -19.94 -21.34
N PRO A 377 -23.86 -19.66 -22.51
CA PRO A 377 -22.42 -19.52 -22.63
C PRO A 377 -21.95 -18.25 -21.93
N ASP A 378 -20.84 -18.35 -21.20
CA ASP A 378 -20.18 -17.19 -20.61
C ASP A 378 -19.44 -16.39 -21.70
N ARG A 379 -19.04 -15.15 -21.38
CA ARG A 379 -18.45 -14.21 -22.35
C ARG A 379 -17.13 -14.68 -22.94
N LEU A 380 -16.39 -15.51 -22.21
CA LEU A 380 -15.08 -16.05 -22.60
C LEU A 380 -15.14 -17.53 -23.00
N ASP A 381 -16.33 -18.14 -23.07
CA ASP A 381 -16.42 -19.54 -23.49
C ASP A 381 -16.19 -19.63 -25.00
N VAL A 382 -15.31 -20.55 -25.40
CA VAL A 382 -15.18 -20.96 -26.80
C VAL A 382 -16.40 -21.81 -27.12
N ARG A 383 -17.23 -21.31 -28.03
CA ARG A 383 -18.47 -21.97 -28.44
C ARG A 383 -18.16 -23.04 -29.47
N LEU A 384 -18.47 -24.29 -29.12
CA LEU A 384 -18.32 -25.46 -29.94
C LEU A 384 -19.70 -26.04 -30.24
N GLN A 385 -19.97 -26.35 -31.50
CA GLN A 385 -21.18 -27.03 -31.91
C GLN A 385 -20.82 -28.42 -32.43
N MET A 386 -21.35 -29.45 -31.77
CA MET A 386 -21.21 -30.81 -32.28
C MET A 386 -22.13 -30.96 -33.49
N ALA A 387 -21.56 -31.35 -34.62
CA ALA A 387 -22.29 -31.61 -35.85
C ALA A 387 -21.90 -32.99 -36.39
N ASP A 388 -22.88 -33.71 -36.93
CA ASP A 388 -22.67 -35.04 -37.53
C ASP A 388 -21.92 -34.97 -38.88
N SER A 389 -21.81 -33.77 -39.47
CA SER A 389 -20.97 -33.49 -40.63
C SER A 389 -20.23 -32.17 -40.47
N THR A 390 -18.99 -32.13 -40.96
CA THR A 390 -18.15 -30.92 -41.01
C THR A 390 -18.77 -29.92 -41.98
N SER A 391 -19.66 -29.07 -41.46
CA SER A 391 -20.20 -27.94 -42.22
C SER A 391 -19.07 -26.97 -42.58
N PRO A 392 -19.00 -26.45 -43.83
CA PRO A 392 -17.97 -25.50 -44.22
C PRO A 392 -18.01 -24.28 -43.30
N ALA A 393 -16.83 -23.75 -43.00
CA ALA A 393 -16.59 -22.66 -42.06
C ALA A 393 -17.41 -21.40 -42.41
N GLY A 394 -18.66 -21.33 -41.97
CA GLY A 394 -19.44 -20.09 -41.99
C GLY A 394 -18.84 -19.09 -41.01
N GLU A 395 -19.04 -17.79 -41.28
CA GLU A 395 -18.57 -16.66 -40.47
C GLU A 395 -19.14 -16.59 -39.04
N THR A 396 -19.78 -17.65 -38.56
CA THR A 396 -20.37 -17.71 -37.23
C THR A 396 -19.28 -17.84 -36.17
N ASN A 397 -19.53 -17.24 -35.00
CA ASN A 397 -18.58 -17.22 -33.89
C ASN A 397 -18.40 -18.60 -33.20
N VAL A 398 -18.89 -19.69 -33.81
CA VAL A 398 -19.02 -21.05 -33.29
C VAL A 398 -18.12 -21.97 -34.13
N ILE A 399 -17.35 -22.83 -33.47
CA ILE A 399 -16.54 -23.83 -34.16
C ILE A 399 -17.36 -25.12 -34.24
N CYS A 400 -17.75 -25.51 -35.45
CA CYS A 400 -18.39 -26.80 -35.69
C CYS A 400 -17.32 -27.89 -35.76
N LEU A 401 -17.46 -28.96 -34.97
CA LEU A 401 -16.49 -30.05 -34.87
C LEU A 401 -17.20 -31.39 -34.77
N HIS A 402 -16.61 -32.43 -35.36
CA HIS A 402 -16.94 -33.81 -35.04
C HIS A 402 -16.26 -34.21 -33.72
N LEU A 403 -16.76 -35.26 -33.05
CA LEU A 403 -16.20 -35.71 -31.77
C LEU A 403 -14.75 -36.19 -31.91
N ASP A 404 -14.46 -36.86 -33.02
CA ASP A 404 -13.15 -37.45 -33.30
C ASP A 404 -12.08 -36.37 -33.61
N ASP A 405 -12.50 -35.20 -34.12
CA ASP A 405 -11.60 -34.10 -34.46
C ASP A 405 -11.10 -33.33 -33.23
N LEU A 406 -11.69 -33.56 -32.06
CA LEU A 406 -11.39 -32.78 -30.86
C LEU A 406 -9.99 -33.04 -30.30
N GLU A 407 -9.42 -34.20 -30.62
CA GLU A 407 -8.05 -34.57 -30.24
C GLU A 407 -7.00 -34.14 -31.29
N ALA A 408 -7.43 -33.71 -32.49
CA ALA A 408 -6.51 -33.28 -33.54
C ALA A 408 -5.77 -31.99 -33.13
N GLU A 409 -4.45 -31.96 -33.34
CA GLU A 409 -3.60 -30.84 -32.92
C GLU A 409 -4.03 -29.50 -33.56
N GLU A 410 -4.44 -29.53 -34.82
CA GLU A 410 -4.95 -28.35 -35.54
C GLU A 410 -6.24 -27.79 -34.90
N THR A 411 -7.16 -28.67 -34.51
CA THR A 411 -8.39 -28.29 -33.80
C THR A 411 -8.06 -27.65 -32.46
N LEU A 412 -7.14 -28.24 -31.70
CA LEU A 412 -6.69 -27.70 -30.42
C LEU A 412 -6.02 -26.33 -30.59
N ALA A 413 -5.17 -26.15 -31.62
CA ALA A 413 -4.56 -24.88 -31.94
C ALA A 413 -5.62 -23.82 -32.30
N ARG A 414 -6.62 -24.19 -33.10
CA ARG A 414 -7.75 -23.30 -33.47
C ARG A 414 -8.58 -22.90 -32.26
N ILE A 415 -8.89 -23.83 -31.35
CA ILE A 415 -9.62 -23.57 -30.10
C ILE A 415 -8.82 -22.61 -29.21
N ARG A 416 -7.51 -22.88 -29.01
CA ARG A 416 -6.63 -22.00 -28.21
C ARG A 416 -6.54 -20.61 -28.81
N ARG A 417 -6.35 -20.51 -30.13
CA ARG A 417 -6.33 -19.23 -30.85
C ARG A 417 -7.63 -18.45 -30.64
N ARG A 418 -8.77 -19.14 -30.71
CA ARG A 418 -10.08 -18.56 -30.52
C ARG A 418 -10.26 -17.98 -29.11
N ASP A 419 -9.86 -18.73 -28.09
CA ASP A 419 -9.86 -18.30 -26.69
C ASP A 419 -9.00 -17.04 -26.48
N GLN A 420 -7.77 -17.05 -27.00
CA GLN A 420 -6.87 -15.88 -26.94
C GLN A 420 -7.50 -14.64 -27.58
N VAL A 421 -8.13 -14.77 -28.74
CA VAL A 421 -8.81 -13.67 -29.44
C VAL A 421 -10.00 -13.13 -28.62
N GLN A 422 -10.82 -14.01 -28.04
CA GLN A 422 -11.93 -13.59 -27.18
C GLN A 422 -11.45 -12.85 -25.94
N LYS A 423 -10.41 -13.38 -25.26
CA LYS A 423 -9.78 -12.73 -24.10
C LYS A 423 -9.24 -11.34 -24.45
N ARG A 424 -8.54 -11.18 -25.58
CA ARG A 424 -8.04 -9.89 -26.07
C ARG A 424 -9.17 -8.90 -26.37
N ARG A 425 -10.24 -9.34 -27.03
CA ARG A 425 -11.40 -8.49 -27.33
C ARG A 425 -12.08 -7.97 -26.06
N VAL A 426 -12.31 -8.86 -25.08
CA VAL A 426 -12.89 -8.49 -23.79
C VAL A 426 -11.97 -7.55 -23.01
N LEU A 427 -10.66 -7.80 -23.01
CA LEU A 427 -9.67 -6.92 -22.41
C LEU A 427 -9.73 -5.51 -23.03
N VAL A 428 -9.58 -5.39 -24.36
CA VAL A 428 -9.58 -4.10 -25.06
C VAL A 428 -10.88 -3.34 -24.81
N LYS A 429 -12.04 -4.00 -24.86
CA LYS A 429 -13.34 -3.38 -24.57
C LYS A 429 -13.45 -2.91 -23.11
N GLY A 430 -12.87 -3.64 -22.16
CA GLY A 430 -12.82 -3.23 -20.76
C GLY A 430 -11.93 -1.99 -20.57
N ILE A 431 -10.76 -1.93 -21.23
CA ILE A 431 -9.87 -0.75 -21.20
C ILE A 431 -10.61 0.44 -21.79
N GLU A 432 -11.27 0.26 -22.93
CA GLU A 432 -12.08 1.30 -23.58
C GLU A 432 -13.10 1.91 -22.63
N LEU A 433 -13.85 1.07 -21.92
CA LEU A 433 -14.88 1.52 -20.98
C LEU A 433 -14.28 2.36 -19.85
N ILE A 434 -13.12 1.96 -19.32
CA ILE A 434 -12.42 2.70 -18.27
C ILE A 434 -11.89 4.04 -18.80
N PHE A 435 -11.24 4.05 -19.96
CA PHE A 435 -10.72 5.28 -20.57
C PHE A 435 -11.82 6.27 -20.95
N ARG A 436 -12.99 5.80 -21.42
CA ARG A 436 -14.15 6.68 -21.66
C ARG A 436 -14.61 7.38 -20.39
N ARG A 437 -14.55 6.71 -19.22
CA ARG A 437 -14.85 7.35 -17.93
C ARG A 437 -13.74 8.28 -17.45
N ALA A 438 -12.48 7.90 -17.66
CA ALA A 438 -11.34 8.76 -17.35
C ALA A 438 -11.40 10.07 -18.14
N ALA A 439 -11.66 10.01 -19.45
CA ALA A 439 -11.77 11.17 -20.33
C ALA A 439 -12.93 12.11 -19.97
N ALA A 440 -13.98 11.61 -19.31
CA ALA A 440 -15.09 12.42 -18.84
C ALA A 440 -14.77 13.23 -17.56
N ARG A 441 -13.67 12.92 -16.86
CA ARG A 441 -13.26 13.63 -15.65
C ARG A 441 -12.49 14.91 -16.00
N LYS A 442 -12.79 16.00 -15.28
CA LYS A 442 -12.14 17.32 -15.44
C LYS A 442 -10.87 17.51 -14.57
N GLN A 443 -10.40 16.48 -13.88
CA GLN A 443 -9.28 16.60 -12.92
C GLN A 443 -7.96 16.93 -13.63
N ARG A 444 -7.15 17.80 -13.01
CA ARG A 444 -6.04 18.54 -13.64
C ARG A 444 -4.63 18.18 -13.16
N ASP A 445 -4.50 17.40 -12.08
CA ASP A 445 -3.20 17.15 -11.47
C ASP A 445 -2.62 15.81 -11.92
N GLY A 446 -1.34 15.80 -12.30
CA GLY A 446 -0.63 14.65 -12.87
C GLY A 446 -0.34 14.79 -14.36
N SER A 447 0.38 13.81 -14.92
CA SER A 447 0.78 13.77 -16.33
C SER A 447 0.10 12.66 -17.14
N GLY A 448 -0.56 11.70 -16.47
CA GLY A 448 -1.18 10.58 -17.14
C GLY A 448 -1.75 9.51 -16.22
N TYR A 449 -1.86 8.29 -16.74
CA TYR A 449 -2.49 7.16 -16.06
C TYR A 449 -1.62 5.91 -16.08
N TRP A 450 -1.62 5.18 -14.98
CA TRP A 450 -1.07 3.83 -14.87
C TRP A 450 -2.13 2.79 -15.27
N LEU A 451 -1.79 1.96 -16.26
CA LEU A 451 -2.60 0.86 -16.77
C LEU A 451 -1.91 -0.48 -16.45
N ALA A 452 -2.44 -1.22 -15.49
CA ALA A 452 -1.86 -2.50 -15.06
C ALA A 452 -2.91 -3.55 -14.65
N PRO A 453 -3.82 -3.96 -15.56
CA PRO A 453 -4.87 -4.92 -15.24
C PRO A 453 -4.36 -6.33 -14.89
N HIS A 454 -3.10 -6.64 -15.22
CA HIS A 454 -2.42 -7.90 -14.90
C HIS A 454 -1.91 -7.99 -13.46
N TYR A 455 -1.99 -6.92 -12.66
CA TYR A 455 -1.63 -6.95 -11.25
C TYR A 455 -2.85 -6.84 -10.34
N TRP A 456 -2.90 -7.67 -9.29
CA TRP A 456 -4.03 -7.69 -8.36
C TRP A 456 -4.09 -6.45 -7.44
N PHE A 457 -2.96 -5.81 -7.19
CA PHE A 457 -2.84 -4.61 -6.35
C PHE A 457 -3.05 -3.30 -7.13
N PHE A 458 -3.28 -3.39 -8.44
CA PHE A 458 -3.80 -2.29 -9.26
C PHE A 458 -5.28 -2.55 -9.52
N PRO A 459 -6.20 -2.02 -8.68
CA PRO A 459 -7.62 -2.37 -8.78
C PRO A 459 -8.32 -1.76 -10.00
N GLY A 460 -7.78 -0.65 -10.55
CA GLY A 460 -8.29 0.05 -11.72
C GLY A 460 -7.23 0.98 -12.30
N LEU A 461 -7.65 1.86 -13.23
CA LEU A 461 -6.77 2.88 -13.82
C LEU A 461 -6.46 3.95 -12.75
N THR A 462 -5.20 4.23 -12.48
CA THR A 462 -4.77 5.20 -11.45
C THR A 462 -4.02 6.37 -12.04
N ARG A 463 -4.10 7.55 -11.41
CA ARG A 463 -3.24 8.71 -11.75
C ARG A 463 -1.79 8.48 -11.29
N ASP A 464 -0.86 9.16 -11.95
CA ASP A 464 0.56 9.17 -11.57
C ASP A 464 0.86 10.00 -10.32
N VAL A 465 0.12 11.09 -10.12
CA VAL A 465 0.23 11.94 -8.93
C VAL A 465 -1.00 11.72 -8.04
N VAL A 466 -0.76 11.38 -6.78
CA VAL A 466 -1.79 11.40 -5.76
C VAL A 466 -2.03 12.86 -5.37
N SER A 467 -3.25 13.36 -5.58
CA SER A 467 -3.61 14.72 -5.17
C SER A 467 -3.36 14.89 -3.67
N SER A 468 -2.72 15.99 -3.29
CA SER A 468 -2.47 16.31 -1.88
C SER A 468 -3.76 16.51 -1.08
N ASP A 469 -4.85 16.84 -1.76
CA ASP A 469 -6.15 17.10 -1.14
C ASP A 469 -6.88 15.80 -0.78
N ASP A 470 -6.56 14.70 -1.47
CA ASP A 470 -7.12 13.36 -1.25
C ASP A 470 -5.99 12.38 -0.86
N ALA A 471 -5.20 12.76 0.16
CA ALA A 471 -4.00 12.05 0.61
C ALA A 471 -4.18 10.56 0.98
N ASN A 472 -5.41 10.04 1.00
CA ASN A 472 -5.73 8.70 1.47
C ASN A 472 -6.33 7.76 0.42
N SER A 473 -6.68 8.22 -0.79
CA SER A 473 -7.15 7.32 -1.85
C SER A 473 -6.10 7.21 -2.95
N LEU A 474 -5.67 5.99 -3.28
CA LEU A 474 -5.20 5.71 -4.65
C LEU A 474 -6.31 6.25 -5.57
N ASP A 475 -6.06 7.30 -6.35
CA ASP A 475 -7.07 7.92 -7.23
C ASP A 475 -7.41 6.96 -8.38
N VAL A 476 -8.12 5.89 -8.01
CA VAL A 476 -8.56 4.81 -8.87
C VAL A 476 -9.80 5.29 -9.58
N ILE A 477 -9.74 5.26 -10.91
CA ILE A 477 -10.82 5.67 -11.77
C ILE A 477 -11.73 4.45 -11.99
N PRO A 478 -12.94 4.40 -11.40
CA PRO A 478 -13.90 3.34 -11.67
C PRO A 478 -14.32 3.32 -13.15
N PRO A 479 -14.71 2.16 -13.69
CA PRO A 479 -14.89 0.89 -13.00
C PRO A 479 -13.56 0.17 -12.69
N LEU A 480 -13.57 -0.73 -11.71
CA LEU A 480 -12.41 -1.56 -11.40
C LEU A 480 -12.18 -2.57 -12.52
N TYR A 481 -10.93 -3.02 -12.72
CA TYR A 481 -10.62 -4.00 -13.77
C TYR A 481 -11.41 -5.29 -13.60
N ARG A 482 -11.62 -5.74 -12.36
CA ARG A 482 -12.38 -6.97 -12.06
C ARG A 482 -13.86 -6.89 -12.48
N ASP A 483 -14.42 -5.68 -12.57
CA ASP A 483 -15.83 -5.48 -12.90
C ASP A 483 -16.07 -5.51 -14.42
N VAL A 484 -15.05 -5.14 -15.20
CA VAL A 484 -15.15 -5.04 -16.67
C VAL A 484 -14.38 -6.14 -17.41
N MET A 485 -13.41 -6.78 -16.75
CA MET A 485 -12.56 -7.82 -17.31
C MET A 485 -12.56 -9.06 -16.41
N PRO A 486 -13.05 -10.21 -16.91
CA PRO A 486 -12.92 -11.47 -16.18
C PRO A 486 -11.45 -11.81 -15.93
N ARG A 487 -11.17 -12.55 -14.85
CA ARG A 487 -9.80 -12.95 -14.45
C ARG A 487 -9.02 -13.61 -15.58
N ALA A 488 -9.65 -14.44 -16.40
CA ALA A 488 -9.00 -15.15 -17.50
C ALA A 488 -8.47 -14.22 -18.62
N ALA A 489 -9.14 -13.08 -18.87
CA ALA A 489 -8.63 -12.08 -19.80
C ALA A 489 -7.43 -11.31 -19.21
N ARG A 490 -7.49 -10.99 -17.91
CA ARG A 490 -6.38 -10.36 -17.18
C ARG A 490 -5.18 -11.28 -17.05
N HIS A 491 -5.40 -12.59 -16.88
CA HIS A 491 -4.36 -13.60 -16.85
C HIS A 491 -3.63 -13.74 -18.20
N HIS A 492 -4.37 -13.81 -19.30
CA HIS A 492 -3.76 -13.81 -20.64
C HIS A 492 -2.95 -12.53 -20.89
N PHE A 493 -3.41 -11.39 -20.39
CA PHE A 493 -2.62 -10.16 -20.44
C PHE A 493 -1.37 -10.21 -19.56
N PHE A 494 -1.45 -10.83 -18.38
CA PHE A 494 -0.28 -11.10 -17.53
C PHE A 494 0.77 -11.95 -18.27
N GLU A 495 0.35 -13.01 -18.97
CA GLU A 495 1.25 -13.85 -19.77
C GLU A 495 1.91 -13.04 -20.90
N ILE A 496 1.15 -12.20 -21.61
CA ILE A 496 1.68 -11.32 -22.66
C ILE A 496 2.71 -10.34 -22.08
N CYS A 497 2.38 -9.64 -20.99
CA CYS A 497 3.27 -8.67 -20.37
C CYS A 497 4.57 -9.31 -19.86
N GLN A 498 4.48 -10.48 -19.21
CA GLN A 498 5.66 -11.23 -18.76
C GLN A 498 6.54 -11.66 -19.94
N ALA A 499 5.95 -12.22 -20.99
CA ALA A 499 6.64 -12.66 -22.19
C ALA A 499 7.35 -11.51 -22.93
N LEU A 500 6.72 -10.33 -22.97
CA LEU A 500 7.27 -9.14 -23.60
C LEU A 500 8.24 -8.35 -22.69
N GLY A 501 8.35 -8.74 -21.41
CA GLY A 501 9.14 -8.04 -20.41
C GLY A 501 8.62 -6.62 -20.13
N ILE A 502 7.31 -6.41 -20.13
CA ILE A 502 6.67 -5.13 -19.77
C ILE A 502 6.00 -5.29 -18.41
N ASP A 503 6.43 -4.51 -17.42
CA ASP A 503 5.88 -4.57 -16.07
C ASP A 503 4.68 -3.62 -15.91
N LEU A 504 4.78 -2.40 -16.44
CA LEU A 504 3.74 -1.38 -16.34
C LEU A 504 3.53 -0.65 -17.66
N ILE A 505 2.33 -0.13 -17.87
CA ILE A 505 2.01 0.75 -18.98
C ILE A 505 1.61 2.11 -18.41
N PHE A 506 2.25 3.17 -18.88
CA PHE A 506 1.89 4.55 -18.58
C PHE A 506 1.30 5.21 -19.81
N VAL A 507 0.22 5.97 -19.66
CA VAL A 507 -0.47 6.66 -20.75
C VAL A 507 -0.59 8.15 -20.43
N GLU A 508 0.04 9.01 -21.24
CA GLU A 508 0.00 10.46 -21.08
C GLU A 508 -1.43 11.01 -21.27
N ASP A 509 -1.72 12.10 -20.57
CA ASP A 509 -2.94 12.88 -20.79
C ASP A 509 -3.05 13.36 -22.25
N GLY A 510 -4.24 13.21 -22.82
CA GLY A 510 -4.52 13.57 -24.21
C GLY A 510 -4.20 12.49 -25.24
N VAL A 511 -3.64 11.34 -24.83
CA VAL A 511 -3.58 10.14 -25.68
C VAL A 511 -4.97 9.51 -25.77
N ASP A 512 -5.48 9.33 -26.99
CA ASP A 512 -6.77 8.71 -27.23
C ASP A 512 -6.73 7.19 -27.02
N PHE A 513 -7.87 6.61 -26.67
CA PHE A 513 -7.98 5.16 -26.53
C PHE A 513 -7.67 4.43 -27.85
N TYR A 514 -7.92 5.05 -29.00
CA TYR A 514 -7.59 4.47 -30.30
C TYR A 514 -6.08 4.28 -30.50
N ALA A 515 -5.24 5.18 -30.00
CA ALA A 515 -3.80 4.98 -30.00
C ALA A 515 -3.37 3.90 -29.01
N VAL A 516 -3.93 3.88 -27.79
CA VAL A 516 -3.68 2.80 -26.81
C VAL A 516 -4.04 1.43 -27.42
N ARG A 517 -5.17 1.33 -28.11
CA ARG A 517 -5.59 0.10 -28.82
C ARG A 517 -4.58 -0.32 -29.90
N ARG A 518 -3.98 0.62 -30.63
CA ARG A 518 -2.94 0.31 -31.64
C ARG A 518 -1.67 -0.20 -30.99
N VAL A 519 -1.23 0.39 -29.88
CA VAL A 519 -0.09 -0.09 -29.10
C VAL A 519 -0.34 -1.51 -28.57
N LEU A 520 -1.52 -1.76 -27.99
CA LEU A 520 -1.89 -3.11 -27.52
C LEU A 520 -1.94 -4.14 -28.66
N ARG A 521 -2.37 -3.73 -29.86
CA ARG A 521 -2.36 -4.60 -31.04
C ARG A 521 -0.93 -5.03 -31.40
N VAL A 522 0.02 -4.09 -31.45
CA VAL A 522 1.44 -4.40 -31.70
C VAL A 522 1.98 -5.37 -30.63
N MET A 523 1.64 -5.16 -29.34
CA MET A 523 2.01 -6.09 -28.28
C MET A 523 1.44 -7.50 -28.53
N PHE A 524 0.17 -7.61 -28.93
CA PHE A 524 -0.44 -8.92 -29.22
C PHE A 524 0.17 -9.61 -30.43
N GLU A 525 0.48 -8.85 -31.49
CA GLU A 525 1.14 -9.36 -32.69
C GLU A 525 2.55 -9.85 -32.37
N ARG A 526 3.32 -9.07 -31.60
CA ARG A 526 4.68 -9.47 -31.20
C ARG A 526 4.69 -10.72 -30.32
N TYR A 527 3.74 -10.82 -29.40
CA TYR A 527 3.55 -12.02 -28.60
C TYR A 527 3.24 -13.25 -29.45
N ASP A 528 2.40 -13.10 -30.49
CA ASP A 528 2.04 -14.19 -31.40
C ASP A 528 3.21 -14.65 -32.27
N ILE A 529 4.05 -13.71 -32.74
CA ILE A 529 5.20 -14.00 -33.62
C ILE A 529 6.34 -14.65 -32.83
N ASP A 530 6.72 -14.08 -31.69
CA ASP A 530 7.91 -14.52 -30.96
C ASP A 530 7.63 -15.65 -29.97
N GLY A 531 6.35 -15.88 -29.62
CA GLY A 531 5.98 -16.79 -28.55
C GLY A 531 6.62 -16.44 -27.20
N GLY A 532 6.95 -15.17 -26.97
CA GLY A 532 7.60 -14.69 -25.74
C GLY A 532 9.11 -14.91 -25.65
N LYS A 533 9.78 -15.27 -26.74
CA LYS A 533 11.25 -15.49 -26.74
C LYS A 533 12.05 -14.19 -26.75
N ARG A 534 11.51 -13.11 -27.33
CA ARG A 534 12.20 -11.83 -27.45
C ARG A 534 11.41 -10.74 -26.71
N PRO A 535 12.09 -9.93 -25.86
CA PRO A 535 11.43 -8.82 -25.19
C PRO A 535 11.01 -7.74 -26.19
N LEU A 536 10.07 -6.92 -25.76
CA LEU A 536 9.61 -5.79 -26.56
C LEU A 536 10.64 -4.65 -26.51
N GLU A 537 10.93 -4.10 -27.68
CA GLU A 537 11.82 -2.97 -27.95
C GLU A 537 11.03 -1.79 -28.54
N GLU A 538 11.55 -0.56 -28.41
CA GLU A 538 10.89 0.66 -28.89
C GLU A 538 10.67 0.66 -30.41
N VAL A 539 11.59 0.07 -31.18
CA VAL A 539 11.55 0.01 -32.65
C VAL A 539 10.28 -0.67 -33.19
N HIS A 540 9.67 -1.57 -32.42
CA HIS A 540 8.43 -2.25 -32.82
C HIS A 540 7.22 -1.32 -32.88
N PHE A 541 7.30 -0.14 -32.28
CA PHE A 541 6.25 0.86 -32.28
C PHE A 541 6.49 2.01 -33.26
N SER A 542 7.57 1.92 -34.06
CA SER A 542 7.84 2.88 -35.12
C SER A 542 6.68 2.94 -36.12
N GLY A 543 6.36 4.15 -36.59
CA GLY A 543 5.28 4.37 -37.56
C GLY A 543 3.86 4.41 -36.99
N LEU A 544 3.65 4.33 -35.66
CA LEU A 544 2.32 4.54 -35.08
C LEU A 544 1.92 6.04 -35.14
N PRO A 545 0.85 6.42 -35.86
CA PRO A 545 0.55 7.84 -36.02
C PRO A 545 0.02 8.47 -34.73
N LYS A 546 0.49 9.68 -34.41
CA LYS A 546 0.07 10.54 -33.29
C LYS A 546 0.51 10.10 -31.89
N VAL A 547 1.29 9.02 -31.77
CA VAL A 547 1.81 8.56 -30.48
C VAL A 547 3.27 8.16 -30.57
N ARG A 548 4.00 8.48 -29.50
CA ARG A 548 5.38 8.05 -29.27
C ARG A 548 5.36 7.02 -28.16
N VAL A 549 5.93 5.85 -28.42
CA VAL A 549 6.08 4.80 -27.39
C VAL A 549 7.54 4.76 -26.96
N LEU A 550 7.79 4.87 -25.66
CA LEU A 550 9.12 4.75 -25.06
C LEU A 550 9.09 3.62 -24.03
N ILE A 551 10.19 2.87 -23.93
CA ILE A 551 10.33 1.78 -22.99
C ILE A 551 11.43 2.15 -22.00
N HIS A 552 11.03 2.53 -20.80
CA HIS A 552 11.94 2.97 -19.75
C HIS A 552 12.20 1.85 -18.75
N GLU A 553 13.46 1.47 -18.57
CA GLU A 553 13.88 0.61 -17.46
C GLU A 553 14.22 1.44 -16.23
N PHE A 554 13.26 1.55 -15.31
CA PHE A 554 13.42 2.27 -14.05
C PHE A 554 14.14 1.41 -13.00
N ALA A 555 15.08 2.03 -12.28
CA ALA A 555 15.74 1.47 -11.12
C ALA A 555 15.95 2.57 -10.05
N ILE A 556 15.90 2.22 -8.76
CA ILE A 556 16.06 3.15 -7.61
C ILE A 556 17.27 4.10 -7.73
N ASP A 557 18.33 3.66 -8.40
CA ASP A 557 19.59 4.41 -8.52
C ASP A 557 19.62 5.36 -9.72
N GLN A 558 18.66 5.28 -10.64
CA GLN A 558 18.62 6.16 -11.80
C GLN A 558 18.05 7.52 -11.41
N SER A 559 18.84 8.57 -11.61
CA SER A 559 18.32 9.93 -11.52
C SER A 559 17.27 10.16 -12.61
N PRO A 560 16.17 10.88 -12.31
CA PRO A 560 15.15 11.18 -13.30
C PRO A 560 15.81 11.84 -14.52
N ARG A 561 15.57 11.27 -15.71
CA ARG A 561 16.18 11.82 -16.92
C ARG A 561 15.35 13.04 -17.29
N LYS A 562 16.01 14.19 -17.47
CA LYS A 562 15.34 15.36 -18.04
C LYS A 562 15.07 15.11 -19.52
N THR A 563 14.02 14.37 -19.82
CA THR A 563 13.55 14.14 -21.19
C THR A 563 12.53 15.21 -21.58
N LYS A 564 12.26 15.34 -22.88
CA LYS A 564 11.21 16.21 -23.44
C LYS A 564 9.81 15.79 -22.97
N TYR A 565 9.66 14.53 -22.55
CA TYR A 565 8.40 13.93 -22.12
C TYR A 565 8.25 14.00 -20.59
N PRO A 566 7.03 14.18 -20.07
CA PRO A 566 6.81 14.16 -18.63
C PRO A 566 7.11 12.77 -18.08
N GLU A 567 8.02 12.69 -17.11
CA GLU A 567 8.23 11.47 -16.34
C GLU A 567 7.19 11.38 -15.22
N PRO A 568 6.45 10.26 -15.10
CA PRO A 568 5.50 10.09 -14.01
C PRO A 568 6.21 9.96 -12.67
N SER A 569 5.47 10.16 -11.59
CA SER A 569 5.98 9.96 -10.24
C SER A 569 6.24 8.47 -9.97
N TYR A 570 7.51 8.12 -9.74
CA TYR A 570 7.94 6.75 -9.44
C TYR A 570 8.03 6.45 -7.93
N GLN A 571 7.36 7.23 -7.06
CA GLN A 571 7.57 7.23 -5.60
C GLN A 571 7.49 5.86 -4.89
N TYR A 572 6.82 4.88 -5.50
CA TYR A 572 6.64 3.54 -4.94
C TYR A 572 7.29 2.42 -5.76
N LEU A 573 7.90 2.75 -6.90
CA LEU A 573 8.56 1.78 -7.76
C LEU A 573 10.02 1.70 -7.39
N GLY A 574 10.52 0.47 -7.28
CA GLY A 574 11.94 0.21 -7.07
C GLY A 574 12.61 -0.22 -8.37
N ARG A 575 11.98 -1.16 -9.07
CA ARG A 575 12.47 -1.63 -10.37
C ARG A 575 11.30 -2.04 -11.24
N ALA A 576 11.23 -1.49 -12.44
CA ALA A 576 10.19 -1.81 -13.40
C ALA A 576 10.63 -1.46 -14.83
N LYS A 577 10.21 -2.26 -15.81
CA LYS A 577 10.27 -1.90 -17.23
C LYS A 577 8.90 -1.37 -17.67
N ILE A 578 8.87 -0.09 -17.98
CA ILE A 578 7.63 0.69 -18.16
C ILE A 578 7.48 1.07 -19.62
N LEU A 579 6.34 0.70 -20.20
CA LEU A 579 5.95 1.13 -21.53
C LEU A 579 5.17 2.44 -21.43
N HIS A 580 5.80 3.54 -21.81
CA HIS A 580 5.20 4.86 -21.85
C HIS A 580 4.56 5.11 -23.21
N ILE A 581 3.30 5.54 -23.21
CA ILE A 581 2.55 5.97 -24.40
C ILE A 581 2.34 7.48 -24.28
N TYR A 582 3.11 8.22 -25.06
CA TYR A 582 3.06 9.68 -25.12
C TYR A 582 2.31 10.15 -26.36
N ARG A 583 1.75 11.36 -26.29
CA ARG A 583 1.27 12.08 -27.46
C ARG A 583 2.48 12.50 -28.29
N ASP A 584 2.43 12.22 -29.59
CA ASP A 584 3.47 12.68 -30.49
C ASP A 584 3.42 14.21 -30.62
N ARG A 585 4.60 14.83 -30.52
CA ARG A 585 4.78 16.29 -30.54
C ARG A 585 5.46 16.79 -31.83
N GLY A 586 5.81 15.89 -32.77
CA GLY A 586 6.19 16.25 -34.14
C GLY A 586 7.60 16.82 -34.36
N ASP A 587 8.48 16.79 -33.35
CA ASP A 587 9.79 17.46 -33.40
C ASP A 587 10.95 16.49 -33.07
N ASP A 588 11.89 16.40 -34.02
CA ASP A 588 13.19 15.72 -34.12
C ASP A 588 13.24 14.23 -33.76
N GLU A 589 13.00 13.40 -34.79
CA GLU A 589 13.56 12.06 -34.85
C GLU A 589 15.06 12.18 -35.15
N GLU A 590 15.94 11.88 -34.18
CA GLU A 590 17.19 11.22 -34.56
C GLU A 590 16.76 9.98 -35.34
N GLN A 591 16.98 9.99 -36.66
CA GLN A 591 16.72 8.83 -37.52
C GLN A 591 17.52 7.66 -36.96
N SER A 592 16.87 6.81 -36.16
CA SER A 592 17.45 5.51 -35.83
C SER A 592 17.51 4.73 -37.14
N PRO A 593 18.66 4.13 -37.50
CA PRO A 593 18.78 3.41 -38.73
C PRO A 593 17.72 2.31 -38.75
N THR A 594 16.81 2.39 -39.72
CA THR A 594 15.87 1.34 -40.03
C THR A 594 16.67 0.06 -40.24
N PRO A 595 16.42 -1.04 -39.51
CA PRO A 595 17.16 -2.28 -39.73
C PRO A 595 17.03 -2.71 -41.20
N GLU A 596 18.16 -2.99 -41.86
CA GLU A 596 18.32 -3.22 -43.31
C GLU A 596 17.60 -4.46 -43.88
N THR A 597 16.65 -5.05 -43.16
CA THR A 597 15.84 -6.17 -43.65
C THR A 597 14.35 -5.80 -43.67
N PRO A 598 13.85 -5.16 -44.75
CA PRO A 598 12.43 -4.89 -44.96
C PRO A 598 11.60 -6.16 -45.22
N GLU A 599 12.23 -7.28 -45.55
CA GLU A 599 11.54 -8.49 -46.05
C GLU A 599 10.82 -9.34 -44.99
N LEU A 600 10.94 -8.99 -43.70
CA LEU A 600 10.19 -9.65 -42.60
C LEU A 600 9.10 -8.77 -41.97
N LEU A 601 8.88 -7.56 -42.48
CA LEU A 601 7.66 -6.79 -42.20
C LEU A 601 6.52 -7.40 -43.02
N LEU A 602 6.07 -8.56 -42.57
CA LEU A 602 4.89 -9.24 -43.08
C LEU A 602 3.74 -8.23 -43.16
N SER A 603 3.18 -8.13 -44.37
CA SER A 603 1.86 -7.59 -44.67
C SER A 603 0.89 -7.77 -43.48
N PRO A 604 0.02 -6.80 -43.17
CA PRO A 604 -0.98 -6.96 -42.12
C PRO A 604 -1.75 -8.25 -42.36
N VAL A 605 -1.47 -9.27 -41.55
CA VAL A 605 -2.21 -10.53 -41.57
C VAL A 605 -3.61 -10.20 -41.08
N GLY A 606 -4.52 -10.03 -42.04
CA GLY A 606 -5.96 -9.96 -41.85
C GLY A 606 -6.45 -8.80 -40.99
N SER A 607 -7.09 -7.82 -41.63
CA SER A 607 -8.19 -7.11 -40.99
C SER A 607 -9.22 -8.12 -40.45
N TYR A 608 -9.38 -8.21 -39.13
CA TYR A 608 -10.41 -9.01 -38.46
C TYR A 608 -11.10 -8.22 -37.35
#